data_AF-A0A928A3H6-F1
#
_entry.id   AF-A0A928A3H6-F1
#
_cell.length_a   1.000
_cell.length_b   1.000
_cell.length_c   1.000
_cell.angle_alpha   90.00
_cell.angle_beta   90.00
_cell.angle_gamma   90.00
#
_symmetry.space_group_name_H-M   'P 1'
#
loop_
_entity.id
_entity.type
_entity.pdbx_description
1 polymer ?
#
loop_
_entity_poly.entity_id
_entity_poly.type
_entity_poly.pdbx_seq_one_letter_code
_entity_poly.pdbx_strand_id
1 'polypeptide(L)'
;MFKLIKFELKKILNVRRVILILLIMLLSSFGLIKMSEYIYNTNHNVKDDIVYYDTSNQQLKIDSLKEQYNNNPNPNNLWILRREEFLLDHYNYLNTLKLTNKDWRWNVSNRLSIISLDEIPLNMYLNGTDMSEFTITNFGYTDLESVKNVLNENMVIKREIKNILENGSYYNYIQTLIEAEQQSLSSIESDITHLKETAVLPNYTAVSRLHDLTRDKLIKEDTLKLYNYIVENKIVDQKDWRYMVIEEIKQYLYLEHYILDSEEEFQYNPNKGVNYLTYQDYLNSWNNSINSAKEKNEKNWYYLNNNIKPLTLDSNVAVSYSTRLSMNNVYYMAIISLIITSVMCAGIVASEHKSGSIRLLLTKPFKRYKILLSKLVVMLLIFLFTYLIGTITTYLLSGIMYGFSDFSIPLLMNNNGSLEIVSYLGFTITNIFKATIIMILFLSILFLISSITLNTAGSLSVILVLIFVLTFLPYIITFGSMCDFIPFVLINFNEAIFPTRGGLNSINIDLSVIHSLIYTILIILITFIVYCKRDIKN
;
A
#
# COMPACT_ATOMS: atom_id res chain seq x y z
N MET A 1 3.01 7.02 50.29
CA MET A 1 3.44 6.86 48.88
C MET A 1 3.18 8.14 48.08
N PHE A 2 1.94 8.65 48.04
CA PHE A 2 1.60 9.88 47.30
C PHE A 2 2.47 11.11 47.63
N LYS A 3 2.80 11.33 48.92
CA LYS A 3 3.71 12.43 49.33
C LYS A 3 5.12 12.31 48.73
N LEU A 4 5.64 11.08 48.55
CA LEU A 4 6.95 10.85 47.92
C LEU A 4 6.90 11.13 46.41
N ILE A 5 5.85 10.64 45.73
CA ILE A 5 5.62 10.90 44.30
C ILE A 5 5.51 12.40 44.03
N LYS A 6 4.71 13.13 44.83
CA LYS A 6 4.57 14.59 44.70
C LYS A 6 5.89 15.33 44.91
N PHE A 7 6.72 14.86 45.86
CA PHE A 7 8.04 15.45 46.12
C PHE A 7 8.98 15.25 44.93
N GLU A 8 9.07 14.03 44.40
CA GLU A 8 9.91 13.72 43.24
C GLU A 8 9.44 14.44 41.97
N LEU A 9 8.13 14.53 41.72
CA LEU A 9 7.59 15.30 40.60
C LEU A 9 7.99 16.78 40.70
N LYS A 10 7.90 17.40 41.88
CA LYS A 10 8.28 18.81 42.08
C LYS A 10 9.78 19.06 41.89
N LYS A 11 10.62 18.05 42.15
CA LYS A 11 12.07 18.11 41.95
C LYS A 11 12.44 18.06 40.46
N ILE A 12 11.68 17.31 39.67
CA ILE A 12 11.94 17.10 38.25
C ILE A 12 11.24 18.15 37.38
N LEU A 13 9.99 18.52 37.71
CA LEU A 13 9.16 19.41 36.93
C LEU A 13 9.10 20.81 37.54
N ASN A 14 9.65 21.77 36.79
CA ASN A 14 9.59 23.20 37.06
C ASN A 14 8.90 23.85 35.86
N VAL A 15 8.26 25.02 36.03
CA VAL A 15 7.54 25.71 34.94
C VAL A 15 8.40 25.86 33.67
N ARG A 16 9.66 26.27 33.79
CA ARG A 16 10.60 26.37 32.65
C ARG A 16 10.81 25.04 31.92
N ARG A 17 10.94 23.93 32.65
CA ARG A 17 11.10 22.60 32.05
C ARG A 17 9.83 22.13 31.37
N VAL A 18 8.67 22.38 31.97
CA VAL A 18 7.36 22.05 31.36
C VAL A 18 7.18 22.81 30.05
N ILE A 19 7.46 24.11 30.02
CA ILE A 19 7.41 24.92 28.78
C ILE A 19 8.36 24.36 27.72
N LEU A 20 9.59 24.00 28.11
CA LEU A 20 10.57 23.41 27.19
C LEU A 20 10.08 22.08 26.61
N ILE A 21 9.49 21.21 27.44
CA ILE A 21 8.92 19.93 27.00
C ILE A 21 7.79 20.16 26.00
N LEU A 22 6.87 21.08 26.29
CA LEU A 22 5.76 21.41 25.39
C LEU A 22 6.28 21.94 24.05
N LEU A 23 7.31 22.79 24.07
CA LEU A 23 7.92 23.35 22.86
C LEU A 23 8.64 22.27 22.04
N ILE A 24 9.39 21.38 22.68
CA ILE A 24 10.02 20.24 22.01
C ILE A 24 8.95 19.34 21.39
N MET A 25 7.88 19.01 22.12
CA MET A 25 6.80 18.16 21.59
C MET A 25 6.10 18.79 20.39
N LEU A 26 5.86 20.10 20.43
CA LEU A 26 5.27 20.82 19.31
C LEU A 26 6.19 20.81 18.08
N LEU A 27 7.49 21.09 18.26
CA LEU A 27 8.48 21.03 17.17
C LEU A 27 8.64 19.62 16.61
N SER A 28 8.72 18.61 17.48
CA SER A 28 8.79 17.20 17.09
C SER A 28 7.55 16.75 16.33
N SER A 29 6.36 17.20 16.74
CA SER A 29 5.10 16.89 16.04
C SER A 29 5.11 17.45 14.63
N PHE A 30 5.45 18.73 14.51
CA PHE A 30 5.55 19.37 13.20
C PHE A 30 6.62 18.71 12.31
N GLY A 31 7.78 18.40 12.88
CA GLY A 31 8.87 17.71 12.19
C GLY A 31 8.47 16.33 11.68
N LEU A 32 7.79 15.52 12.50
CA LEU A 32 7.28 14.21 12.09
C LEU A 32 6.28 14.33 10.93
N ILE A 33 5.35 15.27 11.01
CA ILE A 33 4.35 15.51 9.96
C ILE A 33 5.03 15.91 8.63
N LYS A 34 6.01 16.81 8.68
CA LYS A 34 6.76 17.23 7.48
C LYS A 34 7.67 16.14 6.94
N MET A 35 8.24 15.31 7.80
CA MET A 35 9.02 14.14 7.38
C MET A 35 8.14 13.12 6.65
N SER A 36 6.95 12.78 7.17
CA SER A 36 6.04 11.91 6.44
C SER A 36 5.55 12.55 5.15
N GLU A 37 5.28 13.86 5.13
CA GLU A 37 4.92 14.54 3.89
C GLU A 37 6.04 14.37 2.85
N TYR A 38 7.28 14.57 3.23
CA TYR A 38 8.42 14.37 2.32
C TYR A 38 8.57 12.92 1.82
N ILE A 39 8.38 11.93 2.71
CA ILE A 39 8.54 10.51 2.35
C ILE A 39 7.40 10.02 1.45
N TYR A 40 6.16 10.42 1.73
CA TYR A 40 4.97 9.87 1.09
C TYR A 40 4.40 10.76 -0.02
N ASN A 41 4.78 12.04 -0.11
CA ASN A 41 4.33 12.92 -1.17
C ASN A 41 5.13 12.65 -2.45
N THR A 42 4.72 11.62 -3.19
CA THR A 42 5.24 11.32 -4.53
C THR A 42 4.62 12.20 -5.62
N ASN A 43 3.73 13.14 -5.26
CA ASN A 43 3.19 14.12 -6.19
C ASN A 43 4.23 15.19 -6.51
N HIS A 44 5.08 14.88 -7.50
CA HIS A 44 5.31 15.93 -8.49
C HIS A 44 3.95 16.15 -9.14
N ASN A 45 3.31 17.29 -8.85
CA ASN A 45 2.09 17.73 -9.50
C ASN A 45 2.29 17.62 -11.03
N VAL A 46 1.90 16.49 -11.62
CA VAL A 46 1.73 16.40 -13.07
C VAL A 46 0.55 17.32 -13.33
N LYS A 47 0.88 18.54 -13.75
CA LYS A 47 -0.11 19.52 -14.16
C LYS A 47 -0.98 18.86 -15.23
N ASP A 48 -2.27 19.14 -15.16
CA ASP A 48 -3.25 18.66 -16.14
C ASP A 48 -3.09 19.48 -17.43
N ASP A 49 -1.90 19.37 -18.02
CA ASP A 49 -1.50 20.10 -19.21
C ASP A 49 -2.00 19.36 -20.46
N ILE A 50 -2.18 20.13 -21.53
CA ILE A 50 -2.50 19.59 -22.85
C ILE A 50 -1.30 18.77 -23.35
N VAL A 51 -1.57 17.55 -23.79
CA VAL A 51 -0.55 16.67 -24.35
C VAL A 51 -0.41 16.94 -25.84
N TYR A 52 0.82 17.11 -26.30
CA TYR A 52 1.14 17.19 -27.71
C TYR A 52 2.10 16.07 -28.08
N TYR A 53 1.79 15.35 -29.15
CA TYR A 53 2.72 14.43 -29.78
C TYR A 53 3.66 15.18 -30.70
N ASP A 54 4.96 14.95 -30.56
CA ASP A 54 5.95 15.40 -31.54
C ASP A 54 5.89 14.50 -32.79
N THR A 55 5.24 15.02 -33.82
CA THR A 55 5.04 14.32 -35.08
C THR A 55 6.24 14.46 -36.03
N SER A 56 7.20 15.33 -35.74
CA SER A 56 8.39 15.56 -36.56
C SER A 56 9.33 14.35 -36.53
N ASN A 57 9.57 13.82 -35.34
CA ASN A 57 10.38 12.60 -35.17
C ASN A 57 9.70 11.37 -35.78
N GLN A 58 8.38 11.29 -35.68
CA GLN A 58 7.60 10.23 -36.31
C GLN A 58 7.68 10.29 -37.85
N GLN A 59 7.66 11.49 -38.43
CA GLN A 59 7.85 11.69 -39.88
C GLN A 59 9.23 11.24 -40.34
N LEU A 60 10.31 11.60 -39.64
CA LEU A 60 11.66 11.15 -39.96
C LEU A 60 11.79 9.61 -39.93
N LYS A 61 11.15 8.97 -38.96
CA LYS A 61 11.06 7.50 -38.86
C LYS A 61 10.34 6.91 -40.08
N ILE A 62 9.23 7.50 -40.52
CA ILE A 62 8.51 7.07 -41.73
C ILE A 62 9.40 7.22 -42.97
N ASP A 63 10.11 8.34 -43.12
CA ASP A 63 10.96 8.60 -44.30
C ASP A 63 12.09 7.55 -44.41
N SER A 64 12.74 7.22 -43.29
CA SER A 64 13.73 6.12 -43.25
C SER A 64 13.13 4.74 -43.56
N LEU A 65 11.93 4.42 -43.05
CA LEU A 65 11.24 3.16 -43.35
C LEU A 65 10.80 3.08 -44.82
N LYS A 66 10.45 4.21 -45.44
CA LYS A 66 10.17 4.29 -46.88
C LYS A 66 11.40 3.95 -47.69
N GLU A 67 12.56 4.51 -47.33
CA GLU A 67 13.83 4.18 -48.00
C GLU A 67 14.18 2.69 -47.81
N GLN A 68 14.03 2.16 -46.61
CA GLN A 68 14.25 0.74 -46.31
C GLN A 68 13.32 -0.18 -47.13
N TYR A 69 12.04 0.17 -47.24
CA TYR A 69 11.07 -0.57 -48.05
C TYR A 69 11.40 -0.50 -49.54
N ASN A 70 11.79 0.68 -50.05
CA ASN A 70 12.20 0.84 -51.44
C ASN A 70 13.43 -0.01 -51.78
N ASN A 71 14.36 -0.16 -50.83
CA ASN A 71 15.56 -0.98 -50.98
C ASN A 71 15.27 -2.49 -50.83
N ASN A 72 14.25 -2.88 -50.04
CA ASN A 72 13.86 -4.27 -49.80
C ASN A 72 12.33 -4.40 -49.63
N PRO A 73 11.58 -4.49 -50.74
CA PRO A 73 10.13 -4.56 -50.71
C PRO A 73 9.65 -5.95 -50.29
N ASN A 74 9.17 -6.06 -49.05
CA ASN A 74 8.53 -7.27 -48.53
C ASN A 74 7.31 -6.91 -47.66
N PRO A 75 6.36 -7.86 -47.46
CA PRO A 75 5.13 -7.62 -46.70
C PRO A 75 5.35 -7.08 -45.28
N ASN A 76 6.37 -7.58 -44.57
CA ASN A 76 6.66 -7.16 -43.20
C ASN A 76 7.13 -5.70 -43.14
N ASN A 77 8.04 -5.29 -44.04
CA ASN A 77 8.51 -3.91 -44.16
C ASN A 77 7.36 -2.98 -44.56
N LEU A 78 6.48 -3.43 -45.46
CA LEU A 78 5.28 -2.67 -45.84
C LEU A 78 4.32 -2.52 -44.67
N TRP A 79 4.08 -3.56 -43.89
CA TRP A 79 3.23 -3.53 -42.70
C TRP A 79 3.76 -2.56 -41.65
N ILE A 80 5.07 -2.62 -41.34
CA ILE A 80 5.71 -1.69 -40.41
C ILE A 80 5.57 -0.24 -40.91
N LEU A 81 5.83 0.00 -42.20
CA LEU A 81 5.66 1.33 -42.79
C LEU A 81 4.21 1.84 -42.65
N ARG A 82 3.22 1.04 -43.05
CA ARG A 82 1.80 1.39 -42.94
C ARG A 82 1.36 1.65 -41.50
N ARG A 83 1.90 0.89 -40.55
CA ARG A 83 1.67 1.08 -39.11
C ARG A 83 2.15 2.45 -38.64
N GLU A 84 3.38 2.83 -39.00
CA GLU A 84 3.95 4.12 -38.59
C GLU A 84 3.26 5.30 -39.28
N GLU A 85 2.85 5.16 -40.56
CA GLU A 85 2.01 6.14 -41.27
C GLU A 85 0.67 6.37 -40.54
N PHE A 86 -0.01 5.29 -40.15
CA PHE A 86 -1.23 5.39 -39.36
C PHE A 86 -1.00 6.10 -38.01
N LEU A 87 0.07 5.75 -37.29
CA LEU A 87 0.39 6.37 -36.00
C LEU A 87 0.62 7.89 -36.15
N LEU A 88 1.28 8.33 -37.22
CA LEU A 88 1.44 9.75 -37.51
C LEU A 88 0.10 10.45 -37.71
N ASP A 89 -0.78 9.89 -38.54
CA ASP A 89 -2.12 10.43 -38.79
C ASP A 89 -2.95 10.47 -37.51
N HIS A 90 -2.86 9.42 -36.69
CA HIS A 90 -3.53 9.31 -35.41
C HIS A 90 -3.02 10.36 -34.40
N TYR A 91 -1.70 10.57 -34.30
CA TYR A 91 -1.11 11.60 -33.45
C TYR A 91 -1.47 13.02 -33.92
N ASN A 92 -1.47 13.26 -35.23
CA ASN A 92 -1.95 14.53 -35.79
C ASN A 92 -3.42 14.78 -35.41
N TYR A 93 -4.28 13.77 -35.55
CA TYR A 93 -5.68 13.84 -35.14
C TYR A 93 -5.83 14.13 -33.64
N LEU A 94 -5.07 13.44 -32.77
CA LEU A 94 -5.11 13.68 -31.33
C LEU A 94 -4.66 15.10 -30.95
N ASN A 95 -3.63 15.62 -31.61
CA ASN A 95 -3.19 17.01 -31.43
C ASN A 95 -4.30 18.02 -31.78
N THR A 96 -5.22 17.70 -32.70
CA THR A 96 -6.37 18.56 -32.99
C THR A 96 -7.41 18.61 -31.86
N LEU A 97 -7.53 17.52 -31.09
CA LEU A 97 -8.49 17.39 -29.99
C LEU A 97 -8.05 18.13 -28.71
N LYS A 98 -6.77 18.51 -28.61
CA LYS A 98 -6.18 19.25 -27.48
C LYS A 98 -6.52 18.62 -26.12
N LEU A 99 -6.34 17.30 -26.03
CA LEU A 99 -6.66 16.51 -24.83
C LEU A 99 -5.67 16.83 -23.70
N THR A 100 -6.16 16.90 -22.46
CA THR A 100 -5.29 16.94 -21.28
C THR A 100 -4.88 15.54 -20.85
N ASN A 101 -3.83 15.40 -20.04
CA ASN A 101 -3.34 14.10 -19.54
C ASN A 101 -4.41 13.21 -18.87
N LYS A 102 -5.51 13.80 -18.37
CA LYS A 102 -6.58 13.10 -17.64
C LYS A 102 -7.90 13.00 -18.40
N ASP A 103 -7.91 13.29 -19.70
CA ASP A 103 -9.13 13.28 -20.51
C ASP A 103 -9.60 11.85 -20.84
N TRP A 104 -10.87 11.54 -20.62
CA TRP A 104 -11.43 10.21 -20.89
C TRP A 104 -11.35 9.79 -22.35
N ARG A 105 -11.27 10.78 -23.26
CA ARG A 105 -11.13 10.55 -24.70
C ARG A 105 -9.84 9.82 -25.05
N TRP A 106 -8.84 9.77 -24.16
CA TRP A 106 -7.67 8.90 -24.33
C TRP A 106 -8.04 7.42 -24.43
N ASN A 107 -8.94 6.93 -23.57
CA ASN A 107 -9.37 5.54 -23.61
C ASN A 107 -10.14 5.22 -24.89
N VAL A 108 -10.96 6.16 -25.35
CA VAL A 108 -11.73 6.03 -26.59
C VAL A 108 -10.80 6.05 -27.82
N SER A 109 -9.79 6.92 -27.80
CA SER A 109 -8.76 7.00 -28.83
C SER A 109 -7.93 5.73 -28.91
N ASN A 110 -7.58 5.14 -27.76
CA ASN A 110 -6.88 3.86 -27.70
C ASN A 110 -7.70 2.72 -28.30
N ARG A 111 -9.02 2.69 -28.07
CA ARG A 111 -9.90 1.72 -28.75
C ARG A 111 -9.90 1.93 -30.27
N LEU A 112 -9.98 3.18 -30.73
CA LEU A 112 -9.90 3.52 -32.15
C LEU A 112 -8.57 3.07 -32.76
N SER A 113 -7.46 3.27 -32.05
CA SER A 113 -6.12 2.93 -32.54
C SER A 113 -5.92 1.42 -32.62
N ILE A 114 -6.37 0.65 -31.63
CA ILE A 114 -6.29 -0.83 -31.65
C ILE A 114 -7.03 -1.37 -32.88
N ILE A 115 -8.30 -1.02 -33.06
CA ILE A 115 -9.10 -1.49 -34.21
C ILE A 115 -8.42 -1.10 -35.52
N SER A 116 -7.95 0.14 -35.63
CA SER A 116 -7.32 0.62 -36.86
C SER A 116 -5.98 -0.05 -37.16
N LEU A 117 -5.20 -0.41 -36.14
CA LEU A 117 -3.94 -1.14 -36.28
C LEU A 117 -4.17 -2.58 -36.74
N ASP A 118 -5.19 -3.25 -36.21
CA ASP A 118 -5.57 -4.61 -36.59
C ASP A 118 -6.08 -4.68 -38.05
N GLU A 119 -6.68 -3.60 -38.56
CA GLU A 119 -7.12 -3.53 -39.95
C GLU A 119 -5.98 -3.39 -40.97
N ILE A 120 -4.80 -2.89 -40.58
CA ILE A 120 -3.69 -2.69 -41.52
C ILE A 120 -3.31 -4.00 -42.24
N PRO A 121 -2.98 -5.10 -41.52
CA PRO A 121 -2.66 -6.38 -42.17
C PRO A 121 -3.86 -6.97 -42.93
N LEU A 122 -5.09 -6.75 -42.45
CA LEU A 122 -6.32 -7.22 -43.12
C LEU A 122 -6.53 -6.53 -44.47
N ASN A 123 -6.36 -5.20 -44.53
CA ASN A 123 -6.44 -4.42 -45.76
C ASN A 123 -5.30 -4.78 -46.72
N MET A 124 -4.10 -5.05 -46.20
CA MET A 124 -2.98 -5.53 -47.03
C MET A 124 -3.30 -6.87 -47.68
N TYR A 125 -3.88 -7.81 -46.93
CA TYR A 125 -4.34 -9.10 -47.45
C TYR A 125 -5.40 -8.93 -48.54
N LEU A 126 -6.40 -8.07 -48.30
CA LEU A 126 -7.47 -7.76 -49.26
C LEU A 126 -6.96 -7.12 -50.55
N ASN A 127 -5.90 -6.30 -50.45
CA ASN A 127 -5.26 -5.64 -51.59
C ASN A 127 -4.24 -6.54 -52.32
N GLY A 128 -4.18 -7.84 -51.98
CA GLY A 128 -3.33 -8.83 -52.67
C GLY A 128 -1.90 -8.95 -52.12
N THR A 129 -1.60 -8.40 -50.94
CA THR A 129 -0.32 -8.66 -50.26
C THR A 129 -0.38 -10.01 -49.56
N ASP A 130 0.69 -10.79 -49.62
CA ASP A 130 0.75 -12.09 -48.93
C ASP A 130 0.85 -11.91 -47.41
N MET A 131 -0.30 -11.85 -46.77
CA MET A 131 -0.51 -11.75 -45.32
C MET A 131 -1.37 -12.92 -44.80
N SER A 132 -1.59 -13.95 -45.63
CA SER A 132 -2.52 -15.06 -45.37
C SER A 132 -2.23 -15.79 -44.06
N GLU A 133 -0.96 -16.16 -43.83
CA GLU A 133 -0.52 -16.82 -42.60
C GLU A 133 -0.69 -15.92 -41.38
N PHE A 134 -0.42 -14.62 -41.53
CA PHE A 134 -0.60 -13.63 -40.46
C PHE A 134 -2.08 -13.46 -40.09
N THR A 135 -2.97 -13.38 -41.10
CA THR A 135 -4.41 -13.21 -40.86
C THR A 135 -5.04 -14.43 -40.22
N ILE A 136 -4.60 -15.63 -40.61
CA ILE A 136 -5.05 -16.88 -40.01
C ILE A 136 -4.53 -16.99 -38.57
N THR A 137 -3.24 -16.75 -38.34
CA THR A 137 -2.61 -16.98 -37.03
C THR A 137 -3.09 -15.98 -35.98
N ASN A 138 -3.24 -14.70 -36.35
CA ASN A 138 -3.56 -13.63 -35.39
C ASN A 138 -5.06 -13.32 -35.29
N PHE A 139 -5.84 -13.56 -36.35
CA PHE A 139 -7.26 -13.21 -36.38
C PHE A 139 -8.19 -14.39 -36.70
N GLY A 140 -7.66 -15.56 -37.06
CA GLY A 140 -8.48 -16.74 -37.37
C GLY A 140 -9.23 -16.67 -38.70
N TYR A 141 -8.98 -15.66 -39.54
CA TYR A 141 -9.68 -15.51 -40.82
C TYR A 141 -9.00 -16.30 -41.92
N THR A 142 -9.74 -17.24 -42.51
CA THR A 142 -9.23 -18.19 -43.51
C THR A 142 -9.51 -17.78 -44.95
N ASP A 143 -10.43 -16.85 -45.18
CA ASP A 143 -10.85 -16.41 -46.51
C ASP A 143 -11.06 -14.89 -46.62
N LEU A 144 -10.98 -14.38 -47.85
CA LEU A 144 -11.11 -12.95 -48.15
C LEU A 144 -12.49 -12.38 -47.85
N GLU A 145 -13.54 -13.19 -47.88
CA GLU A 145 -14.91 -12.73 -47.62
C GLU A 145 -15.14 -12.49 -46.13
N SER A 146 -14.64 -13.40 -45.28
CA SER A 146 -14.57 -13.21 -43.83
C SER A 146 -13.82 -11.93 -43.46
N VAL A 147 -12.69 -11.66 -44.12
CA VAL A 147 -11.92 -10.43 -43.90
C VAL A 147 -12.71 -9.18 -44.33
N LYS A 148 -13.40 -9.20 -45.48
CA LYS A 148 -14.27 -8.08 -45.90
C LYS A 148 -15.38 -7.80 -44.90
N ASN A 149 -16.03 -8.84 -44.38
CA ASN A 149 -17.13 -8.69 -43.43
C ASN A 149 -16.68 -7.98 -42.16
N VAL A 150 -15.54 -8.41 -41.59
CA VAL A 150 -14.96 -7.81 -40.39
C VAL A 150 -14.54 -6.36 -40.63
N LEU A 151 -13.95 -6.05 -41.78
CA LEU A 151 -13.63 -4.66 -42.13
C LEU A 151 -14.87 -3.79 -42.26
N ASN A 152 -15.98 -4.33 -42.78
CA ASN A 152 -17.26 -3.62 -42.84
C ASN A 152 -17.83 -3.34 -41.44
N GLU A 153 -17.77 -4.32 -40.54
CA GLU A 153 -18.17 -4.14 -39.13
C GLU A 153 -17.30 -3.11 -38.42
N ASN A 154 -15.98 -3.23 -38.55
CA ASN A 154 -15.04 -2.28 -37.97
C ASN A 154 -15.25 -0.85 -38.51
N MET A 155 -15.61 -0.69 -39.79
CA MET A 155 -15.96 0.62 -40.34
C MET A 155 -17.15 1.29 -39.62
N VAL A 156 -18.18 0.52 -39.23
CA VAL A 156 -19.32 1.04 -38.48
C VAL A 156 -18.87 1.44 -37.08
N ILE A 157 -18.16 0.54 -36.38
CA ILE A 157 -17.66 0.76 -35.01
C ILE A 157 -16.74 1.99 -34.95
N LYS A 158 -15.79 2.13 -35.89
CA LYS A 158 -14.87 3.29 -35.92
C LYS A 158 -15.59 4.61 -36.15
N ARG A 159 -16.64 4.65 -36.99
CA ARG A 159 -17.44 5.87 -37.18
C ARG A 159 -18.14 6.29 -35.88
N GLU A 160 -18.68 5.32 -35.16
CA GLU A 160 -19.32 5.57 -33.88
C GLU A 160 -18.31 6.07 -32.83
N ILE A 161 -17.17 5.39 -32.69
CA ILE A 161 -16.08 5.80 -31.79
C ILE A 161 -15.58 7.20 -32.14
N LYS A 162 -15.42 7.53 -33.42
CA LYS A 162 -15.01 8.86 -33.87
C LYS A 162 -16.05 9.93 -33.54
N ASN A 163 -17.34 9.64 -33.74
CA ASN A 163 -18.41 10.54 -33.33
C ASN A 163 -18.41 10.77 -31.80
N ILE A 164 -18.11 9.73 -31.01
CA ILE A 164 -17.98 9.85 -29.56
C ILE A 164 -16.80 10.75 -29.17
N LEU A 165 -15.66 10.64 -29.86
CA LEU A 165 -14.48 11.49 -29.62
C LEU A 165 -14.72 12.96 -29.92
N GLU A 166 -15.43 13.25 -31.01
CA GLU A 166 -15.66 14.61 -31.50
C GLU A 166 -16.85 15.30 -30.82
N ASN A 167 -17.97 14.57 -30.62
CA ASN A 167 -19.26 15.14 -30.21
C ASN A 167 -19.93 14.41 -29.04
N GLY A 168 -19.41 13.25 -28.61
CA GLY A 168 -20.04 12.40 -27.61
C GLY A 168 -19.73 12.79 -26.17
N SER A 169 -20.49 12.21 -25.25
CA SER A 169 -20.19 12.26 -23.82
C SER A 169 -19.53 10.97 -23.34
N TYR A 170 -18.90 11.03 -22.16
CA TYR A 170 -18.38 9.84 -21.49
C TYR A 170 -19.46 8.75 -21.28
N TYR A 171 -20.73 9.12 -21.07
CA TYR A 171 -21.82 8.16 -20.97
C TYR A 171 -22.11 7.41 -22.26
N ASN A 172 -22.04 8.10 -23.40
CA ASN A 172 -22.21 7.47 -24.70
C ASN A 172 -21.14 6.39 -24.89
N TYR A 173 -19.90 6.70 -24.53
CA TYR A 173 -18.81 5.73 -24.56
C TYR A 173 -19.08 4.53 -23.66
N ILE A 174 -19.47 4.75 -22.41
CA ILE A 174 -19.74 3.65 -21.46
C ILE A 174 -20.90 2.77 -21.94
N GLN A 175 -21.94 3.33 -22.55
CA GLN A 175 -23.01 2.53 -23.18
C GLN A 175 -22.49 1.62 -24.30
N THR A 176 -21.65 2.14 -25.21
CA THR A 176 -21.04 1.27 -26.24
C THR A 176 -20.14 0.18 -25.68
N LEU A 177 -19.56 0.39 -24.50
CA LEU A 177 -18.79 -0.64 -23.80
C LEU A 177 -19.73 -1.68 -23.16
N ILE A 178 -20.84 -1.27 -22.55
CA ILE A 178 -21.84 -2.20 -22.00
C ILE A 178 -22.36 -3.12 -23.10
N GLU A 179 -22.75 -2.58 -24.24
CA GLU A 179 -23.26 -3.37 -25.38
C GLU A 179 -22.20 -4.37 -25.89
N ALA A 180 -20.95 -3.90 -26.07
CA ALA A 180 -19.85 -4.75 -26.50
C ALA A 180 -19.54 -5.87 -25.50
N GLU A 181 -19.56 -5.57 -24.19
CA GLU A 181 -19.32 -6.56 -23.15
C GLU A 181 -20.47 -7.57 -23.03
N GLN A 182 -21.73 -7.16 -23.23
CA GLN A 182 -22.87 -8.08 -23.28
C GLN A 182 -22.77 -9.05 -24.46
N GLN A 183 -22.39 -8.55 -25.63
CA GLN A 183 -22.18 -9.40 -26.80
C GLN A 183 -21.03 -10.39 -26.57
N SER A 184 -19.89 -9.90 -26.05
CA SER A 184 -18.75 -10.75 -25.71
C SER A 184 -19.11 -11.82 -24.67
N LEU A 185 -19.88 -11.46 -23.63
CA LEU A 185 -20.35 -12.39 -22.61
C LEU A 185 -21.20 -13.51 -23.23
N SER A 186 -22.13 -13.16 -24.12
CA SER A 186 -22.99 -14.16 -24.80
C SER A 186 -22.18 -15.14 -25.65
N SER A 187 -21.13 -14.66 -26.32
CA SER A 187 -20.20 -15.52 -27.08
C SER A 187 -19.43 -16.47 -26.17
N ILE A 188 -18.88 -15.95 -25.06
CA ILE A 188 -18.14 -16.75 -24.07
C ILE A 188 -19.05 -17.83 -23.46
N GLU A 189 -20.30 -17.51 -23.15
CA GLU A 189 -21.26 -18.49 -22.62
C GLU A 189 -21.56 -19.61 -23.61
N SER A 190 -21.69 -19.28 -24.90
CA SER A 190 -21.82 -20.28 -25.97
C SER A 190 -20.59 -21.19 -26.04
N ASP A 191 -19.38 -20.60 -26.04
CA ASP A 191 -18.12 -21.35 -26.09
C ASP A 191 -17.94 -22.27 -24.88
N ILE A 192 -18.26 -21.79 -23.67
CA ILE A 192 -18.25 -22.61 -22.45
C ILE A 192 -19.21 -23.80 -22.60
N THR A 193 -20.40 -23.56 -23.13
CA THR A 193 -21.41 -24.61 -23.30
C THR A 193 -20.92 -25.70 -24.24
N HIS A 194 -20.32 -25.32 -25.37
CA HIS A 194 -19.73 -26.24 -26.34
C HIS A 194 -18.51 -26.99 -25.75
N LEU A 195 -17.65 -26.29 -25.00
CA LEU A 195 -16.41 -26.86 -24.50
C LEU A 195 -16.61 -27.81 -23.32
N LYS A 196 -17.66 -27.64 -22.51
CA LYS A 196 -17.97 -28.51 -21.36
C LYS A 196 -18.09 -30.00 -21.72
N GLU A 197 -18.54 -30.32 -22.92
CA GLU A 197 -18.67 -31.71 -23.38
C GLU A 197 -17.33 -32.36 -23.72
N THR A 198 -16.31 -31.55 -24.02
CA THR A 198 -14.98 -32.00 -24.50
C THR A 198 -13.85 -31.78 -23.48
N ALA A 199 -14.09 -30.96 -22.45
CA ALA A 199 -13.15 -30.64 -21.38
C ALA A 199 -13.07 -31.76 -20.32
N VAL A 200 -12.50 -32.90 -20.69
CA VAL A 200 -12.25 -34.03 -19.78
C VAL A 200 -10.78 -34.44 -19.87
N LEU A 201 -10.16 -34.76 -18.72
CA LEU A 201 -8.80 -35.33 -18.70
C LEU A 201 -8.75 -36.65 -19.50
N PRO A 202 -7.69 -36.90 -20.30
CA PRO A 202 -6.39 -36.22 -20.31
C PRO A 202 -6.28 -35.03 -21.29
N ASN A 203 -7.38 -34.52 -21.84
CA ASN A 203 -7.38 -33.38 -22.76
C ASN A 203 -7.16 -32.04 -22.00
N TYR A 204 -5.94 -31.85 -21.49
CA TYR A 204 -5.58 -30.71 -20.65
C TYR A 204 -5.81 -29.36 -21.34
N THR A 205 -5.60 -29.28 -22.66
CA THR A 205 -5.81 -28.04 -23.42
C THR A 205 -7.27 -27.58 -23.37
N ALA A 206 -8.23 -28.51 -23.47
CA ALA A 206 -9.65 -28.21 -23.33
C ALA A 206 -10.04 -27.80 -21.90
N VAL A 207 -9.46 -28.46 -20.88
CA VAL A 207 -9.69 -28.10 -19.46
C VAL A 207 -9.13 -26.71 -19.15
N SER A 208 -7.90 -26.42 -19.54
CA SER A 208 -7.27 -25.10 -19.38
C SER A 208 -8.07 -24.01 -20.10
N ARG A 209 -8.55 -24.29 -21.33
CA ARG A 209 -9.38 -23.33 -22.07
C ARG A 209 -10.72 -23.10 -21.37
N LEU A 210 -11.31 -24.11 -20.74
CA LEU A 210 -12.55 -23.96 -19.96
C LEU A 210 -12.32 -23.08 -18.73
N HIS A 211 -11.17 -23.23 -18.04
CA HIS A 211 -10.78 -22.34 -16.94
C HIS A 211 -10.65 -20.89 -17.41
N ASP A 212 -9.95 -20.66 -18.52
CA ASP A 212 -9.79 -19.32 -19.09
C ASP A 212 -11.13 -18.67 -19.44
N LEU A 213 -12.00 -19.39 -20.16
CA LEU A 213 -13.32 -18.88 -20.54
C LEU A 213 -14.20 -18.61 -19.31
N THR A 214 -14.16 -19.48 -18.30
CA THR A 214 -14.94 -19.31 -17.07
C THR A 214 -14.48 -18.08 -16.29
N ARG A 215 -13.16 -17.86 -16.19
CA ARG A 215 -12.60 -16.63 -15.61
C ARG A 215 -13.04 -15.41 -16.42
N ASP A 216 -12.86 -15.44 -17.74
CA ASP A 216 -13.17 -14.31 -18.61
C ASP A 216 -14.66 -13.94 -18.50
N LYS A 217 -15.55 -14.94 -18.41
CA LYS A 217 -16.98 -14.76 -18.10
C LYS A 217 -17.18 -13.94 -16.81
N LEU A 218 -16.59 -14.37 -15.69
CA LEU A 218 -16.72 -13.69 -14.40
C LEU A 218 -16.19 -12.25 -14.44
N ILE A 219 -15.06 -12.04 -15.11
CA ILE A 219 -14.49 -10.70 -15.33
C ILE A 219 -15.47 -9.82 -16.11
N LYS A 220 -16.11 -10.34 -17.17
CA LYS A 220 -17.11 -9.60 -17.96
C LYS A 220 -18.34 -9.26 -17.13
N GLU A 221 -18.86 -10.20 -16.36
CA GLU A 221 -19.99 -9.97 -15.45
C GLU A 221 -19.70 -8.84 -14.45
N ASP A 222 -18.53 -8.85 -13.81
CA ASP A 222 -18.15 -7.79 -12.88
C ASP A 222 -17.85 -6.46 -13.58
N THR A 223 -17.26 -6.49 -14.77
CA THR A 223 -17.04 -5.28 -15.59
C THR A 223 -18.37 -4.63 -15.96
N LEU A 224 -19.39 -5.42 -16.31
CA LEU A 224 -20.74 -4.92 -16.57
C LEU A 224 -21.36 -4.28 -15.32
N LYS A 225 -21.21 -4.89 -14.13
CA LYS A 225 -21.66 -4.28 -12.87
C LYS A 225 -21.00 -2.91 -12.66
N LEU A 226 -19.69 -2.80 -12.92
CA LEU A 226 -18.94 -1.55 -12.79
C LEU A 226 -19.41 -0.48 -13.78
N TYR A 227 -19.63 -0.83 -15.04
CA TYR A 227 -20.14 0.11 -16.04
C TYR A 227 -21.58 0.56 -15.72
N ASN A 228 -22.44 -0.35 -15.29
CA ASN A 228 -23.79 0.01 -14.83
C ASN A 228 -23.72 0.97 -13.64
N TYR A 229 -22.83 0.72 -12.68
CA TYR A 229 -22.61 1.63 -11.55
C TYR A 229 -22.21 3.05 -12.01
N ILE A 230 -21.35 3.18 -13.02
CA ILE A 230 -20.96 4.48 -13.62
C ILE A 230 -22.17 5.23 -14.17
N VAL A 231 -23.02 4.52 -14.93
CA VAL A 231 -24.22 5.09 -15.55
C VAL A 231 -25.25 5.50 -14.50
N GLU A 232 -25.57 4.59 -13.57
CA GLU A 232 -26.55 4.81 -12.50
C GLU A 232 -26.17 5.99 -11.59
N ASN A 233 -24.89 6.09 -11.22
CA ASN A 233 -24.37 7.13 -10.35
C ASN A 233 -23.97 8.41 -11.09
N LYS A 234 -24.21 8.46 -12.40
CA LYS A 234 -23.91 9.62 -13.26
C LYS A 234 -22.46 10.10 -13.06
N ILE A 235 -21.49 9.22 -13.17
CA ILE A 235 -20.07 9.59 -13.12
C ILE A 235 -19.64 10.15 -14.49
N VAL A 236 -19.19 11.41 -14.53
CA VAL A 236 -18.94 12.16 -15.79
C VAL A 236 -17.45 12.20 -16.18
N ASP A 237 -16.55 12.08 -15.21
CA ASP A 237 -15.12 12.38 -15.39
C ASP A 237 -14.24 11.39 -14.62
N GLN A 238 -13.06 11.07 -15.19
CA GLN A 238 -12.02 10.25 -14.58
C GLN A 238 -11.37 10.91 -13.35
N LYS A 239 -11.60 12.21 -13.16
CA LYS A 239 -11.25 12.92 -11.92
C LYS A 239 -12.12 12.52 -10.72
N ASP A 240 -13.27 11.88 -10.95
CA ASP A 240 -14.10 11.35 -9.87
C ASP A 240 -13.36 10.18 -9.20
N TRP A 241 -13.30 10.21 -7.86
CA TRP A 241 -12.64 9.17 -7.09
C TRP A 241 -13.29 7.80 -7.33
N ARG A 242 -14.59 7.76 -7.61
CA ARG A 242 -15.33 6.53 -7.90
C ARG A 242 -14.82 5.87 -9.19
N TYR A 243 -14.52 6.66 -10.21
CA TYR A 243 -13.92 6.13 -11.44
C TYR A 243 -12.55 5.50 -11.16
N MET A 244 -11.71 6.18 -10.36
CA MET A 244 -10.39 5.64 -10.01
C MET A 244 -10.49 4.31 -9.25
N VAL A 245 -11.42 4.20 -8.30
CA VAL A 245 -11.70 2.95 -7.59
C VAL A 245 -12.19 1.86 -8.53
N ILE A 246 -13.05 2.19 -9.50
CA ILE A 246 -13.52 1.24 -10.51
C ILE A 246 -12.38 0.71 -11.38
N GLU A 247 -11.46 1.57 -11.82
CA GLU A 247 -10.28 1.13 -12.57
C GLU A 247 -9.35 0.26 -11.73
N GLU A 248 -9.21 0.51 -10.42
CA GLU A 248 -8.49 -0.40 -9.53
C GLU A 248 -9.16 -1.76 -9.40
N ILE A 249 -10.49 -1.81 -9.26
CA ILE A 249 -11.21 -3.08 -9.22
C ILE A 249 -10.88 -3.91 -10.46
N LYS A 250 -10.97 -3.28 -11.64
CA LYS A 250 -10.66 -3.91 -12.93
C LYS A 250 -9.24 -4.47 -12.99
N GLN A 251 -8.25 -3.80 -12.40
CA GLN A 251 -6.86 -4.28 -12.38
C GLN A 251 -6.69 -5.61 -11.64
N TYR A 252 -7.53 -5.88 -10.62
CA TYR A 252 -7.43 -7.08 -9.80
C TYR A 252 -8.40 -8.20 -10.22
N LEU A 253 -9.43 -7.92 -11.04
CA LEU A 253 -10.43 -8.92 -11.47
C LEU A 253 -9.79 -10.17 -12.09
N TYR A 254 -8.71 -10.02 -12.86
CA TYR A 254 -8.01 -11.17 -13.46
C TYR A 254 -7.45 -12.14 -12.42
N LEU A 255 -6.82 -11.61 -11.36
CA LEU A 255 -6.26 -12.41 -10.28
C LEU A 255 -7.34 -12.93 -9.33
N GLU A 256 -8.37 -12.12 -9.05
CA GLU A 256 -9.49 -12.51 -8.21
C GLU A 256 -10.22 -13.75 -8.74
N HIS A 257 -10.50 -13.76 -10.05
CA HIS A 257 -11.21 -14.84 -10.73
C HIS A 257 -10.29 -15.93 -11.28
N TYR A 258 -9.01 -15.92 -10.93
CA TYR A 258 -8.08 -16.94 -11.40
C TYR A 258 -8.47 -18.32 -10.83
N ILE A 259 -8.69 -19.28 -11.73
CA ILE A 259 -9.06 -20.66 -11.38
C ILE A 259 -7.78 -21.48 -11.26
N LEU A 260 -7.56 -22.09 -10.10
CA LEU A 260 -6.41 -22.95 -9.85
C LEU A 260 -6.61 -24.32 -10.49
N ASP A 261 -5.52 -24.86 -11.02
CA ASP A 261 -5.51 -26.23 -11.55
C ASP A 261 -5.68 -27.22 -10.38
N SER A 262 -6.43 -28.28 -10.60
CA SER A 262 -6.44 -29.43 -9.69
C SER A 262 -5.08 -30.13 -9.62
N GLU A 263 -4.86 -30.99 -8.62
CA GLU A 263 -3.59 -31.73 -8.51
C GLU A 263 -3.32 -32.59 -9.75
N GLU A 264 -4.36 -33.20 -10.32
CA GLU A 264 -4.26 -33.98 -11.56
C GLU A 264 -3.91 -33.09 -12.75
N GLU A 265 -4.60 -31.96 -12.92
CA GLU A 265 -4.31 -30.97 -13.97
C GLU A 265 -2.89 -30.41 -13.90
N PHE A 266 -2.39 -30.16 -12.68
CA PHE A 266 -1.02 -29.69 -12.46
C PHE A 266 0.02 -30.67 -13.00
N GLN A 267 -0.19 -31.98 -12.84
CA GLN A 267 0.73 -33.01 -13.35
C GLN A 267 0.75 -33.08 -14.89
N TYR A 268 -0.37 -32.76 -15.54
CA TYR A 268 -0.47 -32.74 -17.00
C TYR A 268 0.04 -31.43 -17.63
N ASN A 269 0.38 -30.41 -16.84
CA ASN A 269 0.89 -29.14 -17.34
C ASN A 269 2.44 -29.13 -17.41
N PRO A 270 3.05 -29.21 -18.61
CA PRO A 270 4.50 -29.21 -18.75
C PRO A 270 5.15 -27.87 -18.35
N ASN A 271 4.43 -26.75 -18.39
CA ASN A 271 4.96 -25.42 -18.09
C ASN A 271 4.94 -25.09 -16.59
N LYS A 272 4.06 -25.70 -15.80
CA LYS A 272 3.96 -25.42 -14.34
C LYS A 272 5.00 -26.18 -13.51
N GLY A 273 5.38 -27.40 -13.91
CA GLY A 273 6.45 -28.16 -13.27
C GLY A 273 7.85 -27.51 -13.40
N VAL A 274 8.02 -26.55 -14.32
CA VAL A 274 9.25 -25.74 -14.45
C VAL A 274 9.29 -24.59 -13.44
N ASN A 275 8.13 -24.01 -13.11
CA ASN A 275 8.00 -22.85 -12.23
C ASN A 275 7.79 -23.21 -10.76
N TYR A 276 7.27 -24.40 -10.47
CA TYR A 276 6.96 -24.87 -9.12
C TYR A 276 7.46 -26.31 -8.91
N LEU A 277 8.21 -26.54 -7.84
CA LEU A 277 8.78 -27.85 -7.50
C LEU A 277 7.71 -28.84 -7.02
N THR A 278 6.67 -28.34 -6.33
CA THR A 278 5.55 -29.14 -5.82
C THR A 278 4.20 -28.45 -6.07
N TYR A 279 3.12 -29.24 -6.08
CA TYR A 279 1.75 -28.71 -6.15
C TYR A 279 1.43 -27.80 -4.95
N GLN A 280 1.99 -28.09 -3.77
CA GLN A 280 1.82 -27.25 -2.59
C GLN A 280 2.50 -25.88 -2.75
N ASP A 281 3.68 -25.81 -3.37
CA ASP A 281 4.33 -24.53 -3.66
C ASP A 281 3.50 -23.70 -4.66
N TYR A 282 2.92 -24.35 -5.66
CA TYR A 282 1.98 -23.74 -6.61
C TYR A 282 0.76 -23.16 -5.88
N LEU A 283 0.09 -23.97 -5.05
CA LEU A 283 -1.08 -23.53 -4.28
C LEU A 283 -0.74 -22.37 -3.35
N ASN A 284 0.35 -22.45 -2.58
CA ASN A 284 0.74 -21.40 -1.66
C ASN A 284 1.04 -20.09 -2.39
N SER A 285 1.74 -20.13 -3.52
CA SER A 285 2.06 -18.94 -4.30
C SER A 285 0.79 -18.27 -4.83
N TRP A 286 -0.10 -19.02 -5.46
CA TRP A 286 -1.27 -18.44 -6.10
C TRP A 286 -2.41 -18.11 -5.14
N ASN A 287 -2.65 -18.93 -4.11
CA ASN A 287 -3.66 -18.61 -3.09
C ASN A 287 -3.36 -17.26 -2.43
N ASN A 288 -2.11 -16.96 -2.15
CA ASN A 288 -1.73 -15.65 -1.59
C ASN A 288 -2.06 -14.50 -2.55
N SER A 289 -1.76 -14.65 -3.84
CA SER A 289 -2.08 -13.63 -4.86
C SER A 289 -3.59 -13.46 -5.08
N ILE A 290 -4.34 -14.56 -5.17
CA ILE A 290 -5.79 -14.57 -5.36
C ILE A 290 -6.48 -13.96 -4.15
N ASN A 291 -6.12 -14.38 -2.93
CA ASN A 291 -6.70 -13.84 -1.71
C ASN A 291 -6.37 -12.36 -1.53
N SER A 292 -5.15 -11.93 -1.89
CA SER A 292 -4.79 -10.51 -1.87
C SER A 292 -5.60 -9.69 -2.88
N ALA A 293 -5.83 -10.21 -4.09
CA ALA A 293 -6.68 -9.54 -5.09
C ALA A 293 -8.14 -9.43 -4.63
N LYS A 294 -8.70 -10.52 -4.09
CA LYS A 294 -10.04 -10.55 -3.48
C LYS A 294 -10.20 -9.53 -2.37
N GLU A 295 -9.25 -9.49 -1.43
CA GLU A 295 -9.28 -8.54 -0.32
C GLU A 295 -9.29 -7.08 -0.80
N LYS A 296 -8.46 -6.76 -1.79
CA LYS A 296 -8.42 -5.41 -2.37
C LYS A 296 -9.71 -5.05 -3.07
N ASN A 297 -10.29 -5.97 -3.83
CA ASN A 297 -11.54 -5.72 -4.53
C ASN A 297 -12.74 -5.63 -3.59
N GLU A 298 -12.83 -6.50 -2.58
CA GLU A 298 -13.87 -6.42 -1.55
C GLU A 298 -13.83 -5.07 -0.83
N LYS A 299 -12.63 -4.59 -0.49
CA LYS A 299 -12.40 -3.26 0.09
C LYS A 299 -12.85 -2.13 -0.84
N ASN A 300 -12.52 -2.20 -2.12
CA ASN A 300 -12.89 -1.19 -3.11
C ASN A 300 -14.40 -1.17 -3.39
N TRP A 301 -15.03 -2.33 -3.47
CA TRP A 301 -16.48 -2.46 -3.55
C TRP A 301 -17.16 -1.87 -2.33
N TYR A 302 -16.63 -2.08 -1.13
CA TYR A 302 -17.16 -1.47 0.08
C TYR A 302 -17.13 0.06 0.00
N TYR A 303 -16.05 0.65 -0.50
CA TYR A 303 -15.94 2.11 -0.70
C TYR A 303 -17.00 2.64 -1.68
N LEU A 304 -17.21 1.96 -2.82
CA LEU A 304 -18.24 2.34 -3.79
C LEU A 304 -19.64 2.23 -3.19
N ASN A 305 -20.00 1.08 -2.64
CA ASN A 305 -21.35 0.79 -2.13
C ASN A 305 -21.77 1.71 -0.98
N ASN A 306 -20.81 2.17 -0.16
CA ASN A 306 -21.07 3.08 0.95
C ASN A 306 -20.81 4.55 0.59
N ASN A 307 -20.43 4.85 -0.66
CA ASN A 307 -20.07 6.20 -1.13
C ASN A 307 -18.97 6.86 -0.26
N ILE A 308 -17.96 6.08 0.14
CA ILE A 308 -16.83 6.51 0.97
C ILE A 308 -15.62 6.69 0.08
N LYS A 309 -15.13 7.93 -0.05
CA LYS A 309 -13.89 8.22 -0.78
C LYS A 309 -12.68 7.60 -0.05
N PRO A 310 -11.90 6.71 -0.70
CA PRO A 310 -10.68 6.19 -0.09
C PRO A 310 -9.60 7.28 -0.02
N LEU A 311 -8.74 7.18 0.99
CA LEU A 311 -7.65 8.12 1.22
C LEU A 311 -6.39 7.80 0.41
N THR A 312 -6.22 6.53 0.06
CA THR A 312 -5.13 6.03 -0.74
C THR A 312 -5.70 5.08 -1.78
N LEU A 313 -5.18 5.18 -2.99
CA LEU A 313 -5.45 4.30 -4.11
C LEU A 313 -4.16 3.47 -4.31
N ASP A 314 -4.30 2.16 -4.51
CA ASP A 314 -3.17 1.23 -4.66
C ASP A 314 -2.44 1.39 -6.00
N SER A 315 -3.14 1.93 -7.00
CA SER A 315 -2.56 2.30 -8.28
C SER A 315 -1.57 3.45 -8.08
N ASN A 316 -0.51 3.50 -8.90
CA ASN A 316 0.54 4.54 -8.91
C ASN A 316 0.01 5.97 -9.19
N VAL A 317 -1.30 6.20 -9.06
CA VAL A 317 -1.96 7.50 -9.07
C VAL A 317 -1.65 8.19 -7.75
N ALA A 318 -0.49 8.87 -7.71
CA ALA A 318 -0.32 10.17 -7.10
C ALA A 318 -1.21 10.43 -5.85
N VAL A 319 -0.98 9.66 -4.78
CA VAL A 319 -1.78 9.77 -3.54
C VAL A 319 -1.52 11.14 -2.93
N SER A 320 -2.57 11.94 -2.79
CA SER A 320 -2.48 13.19 -2.04
C SER A 320 -2.18 12.84 -0.58
N TYR A 321 -1.11 13.42 -0.04
CA TYR A 321 -0.73 13.21 1.35
C TYR A 321 -1.91 13.54 2.29
N SER A 322 -2.36 12.54 3.06
CA SER A 322 -3.58 12.61 3.87
C SER A 322 -3.28 12.79 5.37
N THR A 323 -4.29 13.25 6.12
CA THR A 323 -4.16 13.43 7.57
C THR A 323 -3.78 12.13 8.28
N ARG A 324 -4.26 10.98 7.79
CA ARG A 324 -3.88 9.67 8.34
C ARG A 324 -2.43 9.32 8.13
N LEU A 325 -1.89 9.56 6.94
CA LEU A 325 -0.48 9.28 6.65
C LEU A 325 0.43 10.09 7.59
N SER A 326 0.06 11.34 7.87
CA SER A 326 0.75 12.15 8.88
C SER A 326 0.65 11.60 10.29
N MET A 327 -0.46 10.94 10.62
CA MET A 327 -0.72 10.37 11.94
C MET A 327 -0.16 8.94 12.09
N ASN A 328 0.11 8.21 11.02
CA ASN A 328 0.73 6.88 11.08
C ASN A 328 2.11 6.94 11.76
N ASN A 329 2.83 8.04 11.58
CA ASN A 329 4.12 8.28 12.24
C ASN A 329 4.02 8.67 13.73
N VAL A 330 2.81 8.76 14.30
CA VAL A 330 2.62 9.10 15.72
C VAL A 330 3.31 8.11 16.67
N TYR A 331 3.56 6.87 16.22
CA TYR A 331 4.27 5.88 17.02
C TYR A 331 5.74 6.28 17.28
N TYR A 332 6.37 7.05 16.39
CA TYR A 332 7.71 7.58 16.65
C TYR A 332 7.74 8.63 17.78
N MET A 333 6.58 9.23 18.14
CA MET A 333 6.51 10.07 19.34
C MET A 333 6.78 9.31 20.62
N ALA A 334 6.56 8.00 20.64
CA ALA A 334 6.88 7.17 21.79
C ALA A 334 8.40 7.15 22.04
N ILE A 335 9.21 7.10 20.97
CA ILE A 335 10.68 7.16 21.05
C ILE A 335 11.14 8.54 21.54
N ILE A 336 10.58 9.62 20.97
CA ILE A 336 10.92 11.00 21.36
C ILE A 336 10.59 11.23 22.85
N SER A 337 9.42 10.75 23.28
CA SER A 337 8.98 10.80 24.69
C SER A 337 9.90 9.99 25.60
N LEU A 338 10.38 8.84 25.12
CA LEU A 338 11.35 8.01 25.83
C LEU A 338 12.70 8.71 25.96
N ILE A 339 13.20 9.37 24.92
CA ILE A 339 14.46 10.13 24.96
C ILE A 339 14.33 11.29 25.96
N ILE A 340 13.25 12.06 25.90
CA ILE A 340 13.00 13.18 26.83
C ILE A 340 12.94 12.65 28.27
N THR A 341 12.18 11.58 28.50
CA THR A 341 12.09 10.94 29.82
C THR A 341 13.46 10.44 30.27
N SER A 342 14.26 9.87 29.37
CA SER A 342 15.61 9.38 29.67
C SER A 342 16.53 10.52 30.09
N VAL A 343 16.53 11.65 29.38
CA VAL A 343 17.34 12.82 29.75
C VAL A 343 16.93 13.38 31.12
N MET A 344 15.63 13.39 31.44
CA MET A 344 15.14 13.90 32.72
C MET A 344 15.36 12.93 33.90
N CYS A 345 15.19 11.63 33.64
CA CYS A 345 15.13 10.60 34.68
C CYS A 345 16.35 9.70 34.75
N ALA A 346 17.31 9.78 33.83
CA ALA A 346 18.55 8.97 33.86
C ALA A 346 19.30 9.13 35.20
N GLY A 347 19.21 10.30 35.82
CA GLY A 347 19.78 10.59 37.12
C GLY A 347 18.86 10.38 38.33
N ILE A 348 17.61 9.90 38.17
CA ILE A 348 16.64 9.85 39.27
C ILE A 348 17.13 8.98 40.44
N VAL A 349 17.89 7.91 40.17
CA VAL A 349 18.54 7.07 41.18
C VAL A 349 19.98 7.51 41.43
N ALA A 350 20.78 7.66 40.36
CA ALA A 350 22.20 7.98 40.42
C ALA A 350 22.53 9.33 41.12
N SER A 351 21.74 10.38 40.90
CA SER A 351 21.99 11.72 41.48
C SER A 351 21.83 11.76 43.00
N GLU A 352 21.01 10.88 43.58
CA GLU A 352 20.80 10.82 45.04
C GLU A 352 21.91 10.08 45.77
N HIS A 353 22.48 9.07 45.12
CA HIS A 353 23.67 8.40 45.62
C HIS A 353 24.88 9.34 45.58
N LYS A 354 25.07 10.10 44.48
CA LYS A 354 26.18 11.05 44.35
C LYS A 354 26.09 12.24 45.32
N SER A 355 24.88 12.73 45.60
CA SER A 355 24.66 13.86 46.50
C SER A 355 24.58 13.48 47.99
N GLY A 356 24.60 12.19 48.33
CA GLY A 356 24.41 11.70 49.70
C GLY A 356 23.00 11.89 50.27
N SER A 357 22.07 12.48 49.51
CA SER A 357 20.68 12.74 49.92
C SER A 357 19.89 11.47 50.26
N ILE A 358 20.33 10.31 49.77
CA ILE A 358 19.77 9.02 50.16
C ILE A 358 19.86 8.78 51.68
N ARG A 359 20.90 9.30 52.35
CA ARG A 359 21.08 9.20 53.82
C ARG A 359 20.02 10.01 54.56
N LEU A 360 19.68 11.19 54.05
CA LEU A 360 18.62 12.06 54.60
C LEU A 360 17.22 11.49 54.37
N LEU A 361 17.02 10.67 53.34
CA LEU A 361 15.76 9.97 53.11
C LEU A 361 15.60 8.74 54.00
N LEU A 362 16.70 8.11 54.42
CA LEU A 362 16.74 6.94 55.31
C LEU A 362 16.50 7.27 56.78
N THR A 363 16.66 8.53 57.20
CA THR A 363 16.29 8.97 58.56
C THR A 363 14.77 9.12 58.74
N LYS A 364 13.99 9.08 57.65
CA LYS A 364 12.52 9.03 57.68
C LYS A 364 12.02 7.58 57.70
N PRO A 365 10.85 7.26 58.28
CA PRO A 365 10.35 5.89 58.45
C PRO A 365 9.79 5.27 57.15
N PHE A 366 10.50 5.41 56.03
CA PHE A 366 10.11 4.83 54.73
C PHE A 366 11.00 3.64 54.38
N LYS A 367 10.38 2.49 54.08
CA LYS A 367 11.09 1.30 53.59
C LYS A 367 11.74 1.59 52.22
N ARG A 368 12.96 1.09 51.97
CA ARG A 368 13.76 1.35 50.74
C ARG A 368 13.00 1.07 49.43
N TYR A 369 12.22 -0.01 49.38
CA TYR A 369 11.41 -0.34 48.21
C TYR A 369 10.34 0.72 47.91
N LYS A 370 9.80 1.43 48.93
CA LYS A 370 8.80 2.50 48.71
C LYS A 370 9.42 3.73 48.07
N ILE A 371 10.71 4.00 48.32
CA ILE A 371 11.47 5.09 47.72
C ILE A 371 11.74 4.77 46.25
N LEU A 372 12.26 3.57 45.97
CA LEU A 372 12.53 3.11 44.61
C LEU A 372 11.24 3.09 43.76
N LEU A 373 10.16 2.56 44.32
CA LEU A 373 8.85 2.51 43.65
C LEU A 373 8.32 3.91 43.34
N SER A 374 8.46 4.89 44.25
CA SER A 374 8.04 6.25 43.93
C SER A 374 8.78 6.85 42.73
N LYS A 375 10.07 6.52 42.56
CA LYS A 375 10.86 6.99 41.41
C LYS A 375 10.44 6.33 40.11
N LEU A 376 10.20 5.01 40.16
CA LEU A 376 9.68 4.27 39.01
C LEU A 376 8.32 4.85 38.56
N VAL A 377 7.40 5.09 39.51
CA VAL A 377 6.08 5.69 39.20
C VAL A 377 6.22 7.09 38.61
N VAL A 378 7.11 7.92 39.14
CA VAL A 378 7.35 9.28 38.60
C VAL A 378 7.90 9.22 37.18
N MET A 379 8.84 8.31 36.91
CA MET A 379 9.39 8.11 35.58
C MET A 379 8.31 7.65 34.58
N LEU A 380 7.45 6.71 34.98
CA LEU A 380 6.31 6.28 34.16
C LEU A 380 5.31 7.41 33.91
N LEU A 381 4.98 8.21 34.92
CA LEU A 381 4.05 9.34 34.77
C LEU A 381 4.61 10.41 33.82
N ILE A 382 5.91 10.70 33.89
CA ILE A 382 6.55 11.66 32.98
C ILE A 382 6.52 11.13 31.54
N PHE A 383 6.80 9.85 31.34
CA PHE A 383 6.71 9.25 30.00
C PHE A 383 5.28 9.29 29.45
N LEU A 384 4.30 8.84 30.22
CA LEU A 384 2.89 8.84 29.80
C LEU A 384 2.40 10.25 29.49
N PHE A 385 2.76 11.22 30.32
CA PHE A 385 2.39 12.62 30.10
C PHE A 385 3.01 13.19 28.82
N THR A 386 4.31 12.97 28.61
CA THR A 386 5.01 13.47 27.42
C THR A 386 4.49 12.80 26.15
N TYR A 387 4.28 11.48 26.19
CA TYR A 387 3.74 10.74 25.04
C TYR A 387 2.30 11.15 24.70
N LEU A 388 1.43 11.25 25.70
CA LEU A 388 0.04 11.68 25.51
C LEU A 388 -0.04 13.09 24.91
N ILE A 389 0.78 14.03 25.40
CA ILE A 389 0.85 15.37 24.83
C ILE A 389 1.34 15.32 23.39
N GLY A 390 2.43 14.60 23.11
CA GLY A 390 2.96 14.44 21.77
C GLY A 390 1.93 13.91 20.78
N THR A 391 1.17 12.89 21.18
CA THR A 391 0.08 12.31 20.39
C THR A 391 -1.07 13.30 20.15
N ILE A 392 -1.47 14.07 21.17
CA ILE A 392 -2.53 15.08 21.02
C ILE A 392 -2.06 16.22 20.11
N THR A 393 -0.81 16.67 20.24
CA THR A 393 -0.26 17.73 19.39
C THR A 393 -0.11 17.28 17.95
N THR A 394 0.32 16.03 17.69
CA THR A 394 0.33 15.49 16.32
C THR A 394 -1.07 15.41 15.76
N TYR A 395 -2.05 14.88 16.52
CA TYR A 395 -3.45 14.80 16.07
C TYR A 395 -4.02 16.15 15.65
N LEU A 396 -3.84 17.17 16.50
CA LEU A 396 -4.33 18.52 16.25
C LEU A 396 -3.61 19.17 15.06
N LEU A 397 -2.28 19.10 14.99
CA LEU A 397 -1.51 19.69 13.89
C LEU A 397 -1.83 19.02 12.55
N SER A 398 -1.91 17.69 12.52
CA SER A 398 -2.34 16.93 11.35
C SER A 398 -3.70 17.40 10.87
N GLY A 399 -4.70 17.46 11.76
CA GLY A 399 -6.05 17.88 11.39
C GLY A 399 -6.15 19.35 10.97
N ILE A 400 -5.35 20.25 11.55
CA ILE A 400 -5.28 21.66 11.14
C ILE A 400 -4.66 21.81 9.75
N MET A 401 -3.64 21.01 9.43
CA MET A 401 -2.91 21.11 8.15
C MET A 401 -3.63 20.44 6.97
N TYR A 402 -4.25 19.29 7.20
CA TYR A 402 -4.81 18.45 6.12
C TYR A 402 -6.32 18.16 6.27
N GLY A 403 -6.94 18.54 7.39
CA GLY A 403 -8.37 18.37 7.66
C GLY A 403 -8.69 17.18 8.58
N PHE A 404 -9.78 17.28 9.34
CA PHE A 404 -10.20 16.24 10.31
C PHE A 404 -11.12 15.16 9.71
N SER A 405 -11.66 15.38 8.50
CA SER A 405 -12.58 14.44 7.82
C SER A 405 -11.97 13.06 7.64
N ASP A 406 -10.68 13.03 7.34
CA ASP A 406 -9.92 11.82 7.05
C ASP A 406 -9.89 10.87 8.26
N PHE A 407 -10.02 11.35 9.49
CA PHE A 407 -10.08 10.47 10.67
C PHE A 407 -11.39 9.68 10.79
N SER A 408 -12.46 10.14 10.13
CA SER A 408 -13.80 9.55 10.24
C SER A 408 -14.04 8.40 9.28
N ILE A 409 -13.23 8.29 8.22
CA ILE A 409 -13.29 7.15 7.29
C ILE A 409 -13.00 5.85 8.10
N PRO A 410 -13.59 4.69 7.80
CA PRO A 410 -13.19 3.45 8.48
C PRO A 410 -11.82 2.94 7.98
N LEU A 411 -11.17 2.09 8.76
CA LEU A 411 -10.14 1.17 8.30
C LEU A 411 -10.83 -0.15 7.97
N LEU A 412 -10.49 -0.69 6.80
CA LEU A 412 -10.97 -2.00 6.35
C LEU A 412 -9.76 -2.92 6.45
N MET A 413 -9.84 -3.88 7.36
CA MET A 413 -8.76 -4.83 7.65
C MET A 413 -9.30 -6.24 7.47
N ASN A 414 -8.49 -7.12 6.90
CA ASN A 414 -8.86 -8.52 6.80
C ASN A 414 -8.51 -9.23 8.12
N ASN A 415 -9.51 -9.86 8.74
CA ASN A 415 -9.33 -10.72 9.90
C ASN A 415 -9.77 -12.13 9.52
N ASN A 416 -8.79 -13.02 9.32
CA ASN A 416 -8.99 -14.44 9.00
C ASN A 416 -9.96 -14.71 7.83
N GLY A 417 -9.91 -13.89 6.77
CA GLY A 417 -10.73 -14.06 5.57
C GLY A 417 -12.07 -13.33 5.61
N SER A 418 -12.29 -12.46 6.60
CA SER A 418 -13.45 -11.56 6.67
C SER A 418 -13.01 -10.10 6.75
N LEU A 419 -13.67 -9.24 5.98
CA LEU A 419 -13.42 -7.80 5.99
C LEU A 419 -14.00 -7.19 7.29
N GLU A 420 -13.13 -6.87 8.23
CA GLU A 420 -13.48 -6.20 9.49
C GLU A 420 -13.39 -4.68 9.33
N ILE A 421 -14.48 -4.00 9.69
CA ILE A 421 -14.60 -2.55 9.63
C ILE A 421 -14.27 -1.97 11.00
N VAL A 422 -13.11 -1.33 11.11
CA VAL A 422 -12.62 -0.77 12.37
C VAL A 422 -12.53 0.75 12.27
N SER A 423 -12.94 1.46 13.32
CA SER A 423 -12.70 2.90 13.38
C SER A 423 -11.20 3.21 13.38
N TYR A 424 -10.74 4.13 12.52
CA TYR A 424 -9.33 4.54 12.47
C TYR A 424 -8.82 4.99 13.84
N LEU A 425 -9.59 5.84 14.55
CA LEU A 425 -9.19 6.32 15.87
C LEU A 425 -9.13 5.18 16.90
N GLY A 426 -10.10 4.25 16.88
CA GLY A 426 -10.09 3.08 17.76
C GLY A 426 -8.86 2.20 17.54
N PHE A 427 -8.50 1.99 16.27
CA PHE A 427 -7.29 1.28 15.88
C PHE A 427 -6.01 1.99 16.33
N THR A 428 -5.87 3.30 16.05
CA THR A 428 -4.70 4.09 16.46
C THR A 428 -4.56 4.12 17.98
N ILE A 429 -5.64 4.30 18.74
CA ILE A 429 -5.61 4.29 20.21
C ILE A 429 -5.14 2.94 20.74
N THR A 430 -5.70 1.84 20.22
CA THR A 430 -5.30 0.48 20.61
C THR A 430 -3.80 0.25 20.37
N ASN A 431 -3.29 0.72 19.24
CA ASN A 431 -1.87 0.60 18.90
C ASN A 431 -0.98 1.54 19.73
N ILE A 432 -1.45 2.74 20.10
CA ILE A 432 -0.77 3.60 21.08
C ILE A 432 -0.62 2.90 22.44
N PHE A 433 -1.66 2.17 22.89
CA PHE A 433 -1.56 1.36 24.12
C PHE A 433 -0.52 0.26 24.00
N LYS A 434 -0.52 -0.49 22.88
CA LYS A 434 0.51 -1.51 22.61
C LYS A 434 1.91 -0.91 22.60
N ALA A 435 2.13 0.20 21.89
CA ALA A 435 3.40 0.93 21.86
C ALA A 435 3.83 1.43 23.26
N THR A 436 2.89 1.83 24.11
CA THR A 436 3.17 2.25 25.48
C THR A 436 3.75 1.10 26.31
N ILE A 437 3.15 -0.10 26.24
CA ILE A 437 3.64 -1.30 26.96
C ILE A 437 5.07 -1.63 26.55
N ILE A 438 5.34 -1.55 25.26
CA ILE A 438 6.64 -1.75 24.65
C ILE A 438 7.67 -0.74 25.20
N MET A 439 7.33 0.54 25.26
CA MET A 439 8.24 1.57 25.78
C MET A 439 8.50 1.45 27.29
N ILE A 440 7.57 0.88 28.06
CA ILE A 440 7.77 0.60 29.49
C ILE A 440 8.92 -0.40 29.71
N LEU A 441 9.16 -1.33 28.78
CA LEU A 441 10.32 -2.23 28.84
C LEU A 441 11.62 -1.43 28.81
N PHE A 442 11.77 -0.52 27.86
CA PHE A 442 12.96 0.33 27.73
C PHE A 442 13.16 1.25 28.94
N LEU A 443 12.08 1.81 29.48
CA LEU A 443 12.14 2.57 30.72
C LEU A 443 12.62 1.70 31.89
N SER A 444 12.20 0.44 31.94
CA SER A 444 12.63 -0.50 32.98
C SER A 444 14.11 -0.85 32.84
N ILE A 445 14.62 -1.01 31.62
CA ILE A 445 16.04 -1.19 31.32
C ILE A 445 16.84 0.04 31.76
N LEU A 446 16.41 1.25 31.37
CA LEU A 446 17.02 2.50 31.81
C LEU A 446 17.10 2.59 33.34
N PHE A 447 16.01 2.25 34.01
CA PHE A 447 15.91 2.29 35.47
C PHE A 447 16.83 1.28 36.15
N LEU A 448 16.92 0.07 35.62
CA LEU A 448 17.87 -0.96 36.07
C LEU A 448 19.30 -0.45 35.94
N ILE A 449 19.68 0.05 34.76
CA ILE A 449 21.04 0.53 34.50
C ILE A 449 21.37 1.72 35.41
N SER A 450 20.45 2.69 35.56
CA SER A 450 20.61 3.82 36.51
C SER A 450 20.83 3.36 37.96
N SER A 451 20.14 2.30 38.37
CA SER A 451 20.27 1.71 39.70
C SER A 451 21.59 0.96 39.91
N ILE A 452 22.12 0.33 38.85
CA ILE A 452 23.39 -0.43 38.90
C ILE A 452 24.59 0.52 38.79
N THR A 453 24.66 1.31 37.72
CA THR A 453 25.85 2.12 37.38
C THR A 453 26.04 3.31 38.31
N LEU A 454 24.96 3.81 38.92
CA LEU A 454 24.94 5.07 39.69
C LEU A 454 25.56 6.25 38.92
N ASN A 455 25.63 6.17 37.59
CA ASN A 455 26.19 7.18 36.72
C ASN A 455 25.11 7.65 35.74
N THR A 456 24.74 8.92 35.86
CA THR A 456 23.70 9.54 35.03
C THR A 456 24.05 9.48 33.54
N ALA A 457 25.32 9.73 33.19
CA ALA A 457 25.78 9.75 31.80
C ALA A 457 25.82 8.33 31.23
N GLY A 458 26.32 7.36 32.00
CA GLY A 458 26.40 5.96 31.56
C GLY A 458 25.02 5.37 31.23
N SER A 459 24.01 5.61 32.07
CA SER A 459 22.66 5.12 31.82
C SER A 459 22.02 5.74 30.58
N LEU A 460 22.26 7.03 30.34
CA LEU A 460 21.75 7.72 29.16
C LEU A 460 22.44 7.22 27.88
N SER A 461 23.74 7.01 27.89
CA SER A 461 24.47 6.50 26.72
C SER A 461 24.01 5.10 26.32
N VAL A 462 23.82 4.20 27.30
CA VAL A 462 23.40 2.82 27.01
C VAL A 462 22.00 2.79 26.39
N ILE A 463 21.05 3.58 26.91
CA ILE A 463 19.69 3.58 26.34
C ILE A 463 19.66 4.14 24.93
N LEU A 464 20.46 5.19 24.64
CA LEU A 464 20.53 5.78 23.31
C LEU A 464 21.17 4.83 22.28
N VAL A 465 22.26 4.16 22.66
CA VAL A 465 22.89 3.13 21.80
C VAL A 465 21.92 1.98 21.56
N LEU A 466 21.21 1.54 22.60
CA LEU A 466 20.23 0.46 22.48
C LEU A 466 19.10 0.84 21.51
N ILE A 467 18.53 2.05 21.64
CA ILE A 467 17.51 2.54 20.71
C ILE A 467 18.06 2.54 19.28
N PHE A 468 19.24 3.13 19.07
CA PHE A 468 19.83 3.24 17.75
C PHE A 468 20.07 1.86 17.10
N VAL A 469 20.68 0.92 17.82
CA VAL A 469 20.92 -0.44 17.31
C VAL A 469 19.59 -1.10 16.95
N LEU A 470 18.61 -1.07 17.85
CA LEU A 470 17.34 -1.79 17.63
C LEU A 470 16.48 -1.17 16.51
N THR A 471 16.55 0.14 16.25
CA THR A 471 15.87 0.74 15.09
C THR A 471 16.45 0.26 13.77
N PHE A 472 17.79 0.20 13.66
CA PHE A 472 18.46 -0.02 12.37
C PHE A 472 18.78 -1.48 12.07
N LEU A 473 18.96 -2.32 13.09
CA LEU A 473 19.33 -3.72 12.92
C LEU A 473 18.39 -4.53 12.02
N PRO A 474 17.06 -4.36 12.07
CA PRO A 474 16.14 -5.10 11.20
C PRO A 474 16.32 -4.84 9.70
N TYR A 475 16.92 -3.72 9.31
CA TYR A 475 17.24 -3.41 7.91
C TYR A 475 18.57 -4.01 7.45
N ILE A 476 19.39 -4.48 8.39
CA ILE A 476 20.71 -5.05 8.12
C ILE A 476 20.64 -6.58 8.15
N ILE A 477 19.77 -7.16 8.99
CA ILE A 477 19.70 -8.59 9.24
C ILE A 477 18.25 -9.07 9.08
N THR A 478 18.05 -10.14 8.30
CA THR A 478 16.78 -10.86 8.20
C THR A 478 16.65 -11.85 9.36
N PHE A 479 15.83 -11.51 10.36
CA PHE A 479 15.72 -12.29 11.60
C PHE A 479 14.72 -13.46 11.54
N GLY A 480 14.00 -13.66 10.43
CA GLY A 480 13.00 -14.74 10.31
C GLY A 480 12.01 -14.74 11.48
N SER A 481 11.67 -15.93 12.00
CA SER A 481 10.78 -16.09 13.16
C SER A 481 11.39 -15.67 14.50
N MET A 482 12.70 -15.38 14.56
CA MET A 482 13.33 -14.87 15.79
C MET A 482 12.96 -13.40 16.08
N CYS A 483 12.40 -12.68 15.09
CA CYS A 483 11.83 -11.34 15.27
C CYS A 483 10.82 -11.27 16.40
N ASP A 484 9.98 -12.31 16.56
CA ASP A 484 8.85 -12.30 17.49
C ASP A 484 9.26 -12.37 18.97
N PHE A 485 10.45 -12.94 19.25
CA PHE A 485 10.96 -13.14 20.61
C PHE A 485 11.91 -12.04 21.07
N ILE A 486 12.54 -11.37 20.11
CA ILE A 486 13.51 -10.34 20.40
C ILE A 486 12.80 -8.99 20.32
N PRO A 487 13.00 -8.10 21.30
CA PRO A 487 12.49 -6.74 21.26
C PRO A 487 13.01 -5.86 20.09
N PHE A 488 13.51 -6.43 18.98
CA PHE A 488 13.88 -5.71 17.75
C PHE A 488 12.69 -5.01 17.10
N VAL A 489 11.51 -5.64 17.18
CA VAL A 489 10.22 -5.12 16.70
C VAL A 489 9.79 -3.81 17.37
N LEU A 490 10.29 -3.56 18.59
CA LEU A 490 9.73 -2.57 19.50
C LEU A 490 9.94 -1.10 19.09
N ILE A 491 10.81 -0.84 18.12
CA ILE A 491 11.12 0.52 17.67
C ILE A 491 10.56 0.82 16.27
N ASN A 492 10.39 -0.21 15.43
CA ASN A 492 9.77 -0.09 14.10
C ASN A 492 8.27 -0.46 14.13
N PHE A 493 7.59 -0.04 15.19
CA PHE A 493 6.17 -0.34 15.44
C PHE A 493 5.25 0.15 14.29
N ASN A 494 5.61 1.24 13.61
CA ASN A 494 4.90 1.73 12.44
C ASN A 494 4.95 0.73 11.26
N GLU A 495 6.14 0.17 10.98
CA GLU A 495 6.31 -0.81 9.90
C GLU A 495 5.68 -2.16 10.21
N ALA A 496 5.62 -2.54 11.49
CA ALA A 496 4.90 -3.72 11.92
C ALA A 496 3.39 -3.60 11.66
N ILE A 497 2.83 -2.39 11.76
CA ILE A 497 1.41 -2.11 11.51
C ILE A 497 1.13 -1.90 10.01
N PHE A 498 1.99 -1.15 9.34
CA PHE A 498 1.87 -0.81 7.93
C PHE A 498 3.10 -1.35 7.18
N PRO A 499 3.14 -2.66 6.88
CA PRO A 499 4.28 -3.26 6.21
C PRO A 499 4.43 -2.66 4.81
N THR A 500 5.62 -2.15 4.51
CA THR A 500 6.02 -1.70 3.17
C THR A 500 6.59 -2.88 2.38
N ARG A 501 6.49 -2.84 1.05
CA ARG A 501 7.09 -3.87 0.18
C ARG A 501 8.60 -3.94 0.46
N GLY A 502 9.05 -5.08 1.01
CA GLY A 502 10.46 -5.32 1.37
C GLY A 502 10.81 -5.09 2.85
N GLY A 503 9.84 -4.73 3.70
CA GLY A 503 10.02 -4.59 5.15
C GLY A 503 9.92 -5.90 5.93
N LEU A 504 9.81 -5.79 7.26
CA LEU A 504 9.69 -6.92 8.19
C LEU A 504 8.35 -7.65 8.02
N ASN A 505 8.23 -8.46 6.97
CA ASN A 505 7.06 -9.29 6.74
C ASN A 505 6.92 -10.27 7.92
N SER A 506 5.73 -10.34 8.51
CA SER A 506 5.28 -11.33 9.52
C SER A 506 5.62 -11.13 11.00
N ILE A 507 5.75 -9.89 11.49
CA ILE A 507 5.84 -9.69 12.94
C ILE A 507 4.47 -9.81 13.62
N ASN A 508 4.38 -10.64 14.66
CA ASN A 508 3.21 -10.68 15.52
C ASN A 508 3.31 -9.61 16.64
N ILE A 509 2.60 -8.49 16.47
CA ILE A 509 2.59 -7.38 17.43
C ILE A 509 2.05 -7.81 18.80
N ASP A 510 0.99 -8.62 18.81
CA ASP A 510 0.35 -9.05 20.07
C ASP A 510 1.28 -9.95 20.89
N LEU A 511 1.99 -10.86 20.21
CA LEU A 511 3.00 -11.70 20.83
C LEU A 511 4.18 -10.85 21.36
N SER A 512 4.59 -9.82 20.63
CA SER A 512 5.65 -8.89 21.05
C SER A 512 5.28 -8.11 22.32
N VAL A 513 4.02 -7.71 22.46
CA VAL A 513 3.49 -7.05 23.66
C VAL A 513 3.54 -7.99 24.87
N ILE A 514 3.16 -9.26 24.69
CA ILE A 514 3.21 -10.27 25.76
C ILE A 514 4.64 -10.47 26.26
N HIS A 515 5.61 -10.67 25.36
CA HIS A 515 7.02 -10.82 25.74
C HIS A 515 7.56 -9.57 26.45
N SER A 516 7.20 -8.38 25.98
CA SER A 516 7.59 -7.11 26.60
C SER A 516 7.10 -6.99 28.04
N LEU A 517 5.88 -7.44 28.33
CA LEU A 517 5.35 -7.49 29.70
C LEU A 517 6.15 -8.44 30.59
N ILE A 518 6.45 -9.65 30.10
CA ILE A 518 7.23 -10.66 30.84
C ILE A 518 8.63 -10.11 31.18
N TYR A 519 9.34 -9.56 30.20
CA TYR A 519 10.67 -8.98 30.42
C TYR A 519 10.64 -7.76 31.35
N THR A 520 9.62 -6.91 31.24
CA THR A 520 9.42 -5.76 32.14
C THR A 520 9.31 -6.22 33.59
N ILE A 521 8.48 -7.22 33.87
CA ILE A 521 8.29 -7.77 35.22
C ILE A 521 9.62 -8.31 35.77
N LEU A 522 10.33 -9.12 34.98
CA LEU A 522 11.62 -9.69 35.38
C LEU A 522 12.67 -8.60 35.69
N ILE A 523 12.80 -7.60 34.82
CA ILE A 523 13.76 -6.50 34.98
C ILE A 523 13.44 -5.66 36.23
N ILE A 524 12.16 -5.35 36.46
CA ILE A 524 11.74 -4.63 37.66
C ILE A 524 12.07 -5.46 38.91
N LEU A 525 11.74 -6.76 38.94
CA LEU A 525 12.07 -7.63 40.08
C LEU A 525 13.58 -7.65 40.37
N ILE A 526 14.41 -7.83 39.34
CA ILE A 526 15.88 -7.78 39.46
C ILE A 526 16.32 -6.43 40.02
N THR A 527 15.77 -5.33 39.50
CA THR A 527 16.11 -3.97 39.96
C THR A 527 15.81 -3.79 41.45
N PHE A 528 14.64 -4.23 41.90
CA PHE A 528 14.25 -4.15 43.30
C PHE A 528 15.13 -5.01 44.21
N ILE A 529 15.47 -6.24 43.78
CA ILE A 529 16.37 -7.13 44.54
C ILE A 529 17.76 -6.50 44.67
N VAL A 530 18.36 -6.06 43.56
CA VAL A 530 19.68 -5.44 43.53
C VAL A 530 19.71 -4.19 44.40
N TYR A 531 18.71 -3.31 44.27
CA TYR A 531 18.65 -2.08 45.05
C TYR A 531 18.44 -2.31 46.56
N CYS A 532 17.61 -3.30 46.93
CA CYS A 532 17.35 -3.58 48.34
C CYS A 532 18.52 -4.28 49.04
N LYS A 533 19.24 -5.16 48.34
CA LYS A 533 20.41 -5.90 48.88
C LYS A 533 21.71 -5.08 48.86
N ARG A 534 21.75 -3.95 48.16
CA ARG A 534 22.97 -3.15 48.03
C ARG A 534 23.26 -2.37 49.31
N ASP A 535 24.47 -2.57 49.85
CA ASP A 535 24.99 -1.81 50.98
C ASP A 535 25.34 -0.37 50.57
N ILE A 536 25.02 0.57 51.45
CA ILE A 536 25.35 1.99 51.28
C ILE A 536 26.70 2.20 51.95
N LYS A 537 27.78 2.16 51.17
CA LYS A 537 29.13 2.45 51.67
C LYS A 537 29.30 3.96 51.96
N ASN A 538 30.15 4.25 52.94
CA ASN A 538 30.42 5.58 53.49
C ASN A 538 31.03 6.56 52.48
#